data_AF-A0A0C9YXA7-F1
#
_entry.id   AF-A0A0C9YXA7-F1
#
_cell.length_a   1.000
_cell.length_b   1.000
_cell.length_c   1.000
_cell.angle_alpha   90.00
_cell.angle_beta   90.00
_cell.angle_gamma   90.00
#
_symmetry.space_group_name_H-M   'P 1'
#
loop_
_entity.id
_entity.type
_entity.pdbx_description
1 polymer ?
#
loop_
_entity_poly.entity_id
_entity_poly.type
_entity_poly.pdbx_seq_one_letter_code
_entity_poly.pdbx_strand_id
1 'polypeptide(L)'
;MVSHAQPPDDTCPPSASQRVRPRATFKSQVNGFGLFRVYDKDSVLLFDPEDPSSEDLPLQTPLRHGEEDNPSNPFHPYPNESSLLLGDWYWNHRSQKSWSSFRKLVAIVGNTEFRPDDIRFTNWT
;
A
#
# COMPACT_ATOMS: atom_id res chain seq x y z
N MET A 1 -22.69 -19.10 -75.07
CA MET A 1 -23.35 -18.49 -73.90
C MET A 1 -22.49 -18.80 -72.69
N VAL A 2 -21.76 -17.81 -72.19
CA VAL A 2 -20.93 -17.92 -70.97
C VAL A 2 -21.57 -17.02 -69.92
N SER A 3 -21.88 -17.57 -68.75
CA SER A 3 -22.06 -16.84 -67.49
C SER A 3 -21.96 -17.88 -66.37
N HIS A 4 -20.75 -18.06 -65.83
CA HIS A 4 -20.24 -17.46 -64.58
C HIS A 4 -20.91 -18.02 -63.31
N ALA A 5 -20.17 -18.93 -62.67
CA ALA A 5 -20.45 -19.42 -61.32
C ALA A 5 -20.08 -18.34 -60.29
N GLN A 6 -20.96 -18.15 -59.31
CA GLN A 6 -20.80 -17.23 -58.18
C GLN A 6 -19.92 -17.88 -57.10
N PRO A 7 -18.98 -17.15 -56.47
CA PRO A 7 -18.13 -17.71 -55.41
C PRO A 7 -18.88 -17.82 -54.08
N PRO A 8 -18.39 -18.65 -53.13
CA PRO A 8 -19.00 -18.79 -51.82
C PRO A 8 -18.87 -17.49 -51.00
N ASP A 9 -19.96 -17.13 -50.32
CA ASP A 9 -20.00 -16.05 -49.33
C ASP A 9 -19.10 -16.41 -48.14
N ASP A 10 -17.90 -15.84 -48.09
CA ASP A 10 -17.07 -15.75 -46.89
C ASP A 10 -17.72 -14.77 -45.89
N THR A 11 -18.81 -15.20 -45.26
CA THR A 11 -19.35 -14.50 -44.08
C THR A 11 -18.47 -14.83 -42.87
N CYS A 12 -17.36 -14.11 -42.76
CA CYS A 12 -16.61 -14.01 -41.51
C CYS A 12 -17.53 -13.33 -40.48
N PRO A 13 -17.78 -13.89 -39.28
CA PRO A 13 -18.53 -13.17 -38.27
C PRO A 13 -17.74 -11.89 -37.93
N PRO A 14 -18.41 -10.73 -37.72
CA PRO A 14 -17.71 -9.56 -37.23
C PRO A 14 -17.07 -9.95 -35.92
N SER A 15 -15.73 -10.02 -35.92
CA SER A 15 -14.93 -10.16 -34.71
C SER A 15 -15.47 -9.15 -33.74
N ALA A 16 -16.05 -9.64 -32.64
CA ALA A 16 -16.65 -8.79 -31.64
C ALA A 16 -15.58 -7.80 -31.23
N SER A 17 -15.68 -6.57 -31.75
CA SER A 17 -14.90 -5.44 -31.28
C SER A 17 -15.20 -5.41 -29.81
N GLN A 18 -14.25 -5.90 -29.00
CA GLN A 18 -14.28 -5.75 -27.57
C GLN A 18 -14.42 -4.26 -27.39
N ARG A 19 -15.65 -3.82 -27.14
CA ARG A 19 -15.93 -2.50 -26.59
C ARG A 19 -15.05 -2.46 -25.35
N VAL A 20 -13.90 -1.83 -25.46
CA VAL A 20 -13.11 -1.42 -24.32
C VAL A 20 -14.09 -0.53 -23.58
N ARG A 21 -14.70 -1.10 -22.53
CA ARG A 21 -15.62 -0.35 -21.69
C ARG A 21 -14.81 0.87 -21.24
N PRO A 22 -15.29 2.10 -21.43
CA PRO A 22 -14.56 3.26 -20.97
C PRO A 22 -14.33 3.06 -19.47
N ARG A 23 -13.06 2.84 -19.10
CA ARG A 23 -12.67 2.67 -17.71
C ARG A 23 -13.06 3.94 -16.99
N ALA A 24 -13.98 3.81 -16.04
CA ALA A 24 -14.39 4.97 -15.27
C ALA A 24 -13.21 5.35 -14.38
N THR A 25 -12.69 6.56 -14.53
CA THR A 25 -11.55 7.05 -13.73
C THR A 25 -12.00 8.01 -12.64
N PHE A 26 -11.35 7.98 -11.48
CA PHE A 26 -11.47 9.00 -10.43
C PHE A 26 -10.22 9.89 -10.41
N LYS A 27 -10.39 11.18 -10.13
CA LYS A 27 -9.29 12.15 -10.01
C LYS A 27 -9.23 12.70 -8.59
N SER A 28 -8.04 12.77 -8.00
CA SER A 28 -7.84 13.42 -6.70
C SER A 28 -8.00 14.94 -6.80
N GLN A 29 -8.09 15.60 -5.65
CA GLN A 29 -7.93 17.04 -5.58
C GLN A 29 -6.50 17.43 -6.01
N VAL A 30 -6.38 18.67 -6.50
CA VAL A 30 -5.09 19.27 -6.87
C VAL A 30 -4.40 19.76 -5.61
N ASN A 31 -3.15 19.34 -5.38
CA ASN A 31 -2.37 19.82 -4.23
C ASN A 31 -1.81 21.25 -4.48
N GLY A 32 -1.15 21.83 -3.47
CA GLY A 32 -0.55 23.18 -3.58
C GLY A 32 0.54 23.35 -4.64
N PHE A 33 0.99 22.27 -5.27
CA PHE A 33 1.95 22.29 -6.39
C PHE A 33 1.28 22.11 -7.77
N GLY A 34 -0.06 22.05 -7.83
CA GLY A 34 -0.79 21.87 -9.09
C GLY A 34 -0.86 20.41 -9.58
N LEU A 35 -0.46 19.43 -8.76
CA LEU A 35 -0.44 18.02 -9.15
C LEU A 35 -1.72 17.30 -8.68
N PHE A 36 -2.20 16.35 -9.48
CA PHE A 36 -3.34 15.47 -9.17
C PHE A 36 -3.07 14.05 -9.66
N ARG A 37 -3.79 13.06 -9.09
CA ARG A 37 -3.70 11.64 -9.46
C ARG A 37 -4.96 11.21 -10.20
N VAL A 38 -4.83 10.23 -11.08
CA VAL A 38 -5.94 9.60 -11.82
C VAL A 38 -5.90 8.10 -11.54
N TYR A 39 -7.03 7.54 -11.09
CA TYR A 39 -7.17 6.13 -10.72
C TYR A 39 -8.26 5.48 -11.57
N ASP A 40 -8.06 4.23 -11.97
CA ASP A 40 -9.10 3.42 -12.62
C ASP A 40 -10.06 2.89 -11.54
N LYS A 41 -11.36 3.16 -11.61
CA LYS A 41 -12.35 2.70 -10.60
C LYS A 41 -12.36 1.19 -10.40
N ASP A 42 -12.00 0.43 -11.44
CA ASP A 42 -11.93 -1.03 -11.37
C ASP A 42 -10.72 -1.53 -10.56
N SER A 43 -9.76 -0.64 -10.25
CA SER A 43 -8.62 -0.90 -9.35
C SER A 43 -8.81 -0.32 -7.94
N VAL A 44 -9.87 0.46 -7.71
CA VAL A 44 -10.14 1.21 -6.47
C VAL A 44 -11.05 0.39 -5.53
N LEU A 45 -10.76 -0.89 -5.38
CA LEU A 45 -11.19 -1.65 -4.22
C LEU A 45 -9.93 -1.96 -3.41
N LEU A 46 -9.49 -1.04 -2.55
CA LEU A 46 -9.09 -1.37 -1.16
C LEU A 46 -8.58 -0.18 -0.32
N PHE A 47 -8.17 0.95 -0.89
CA PHE A 47 -7.62 2.03 -0.04
C PHE A 47 -7.72 3.40 -0.70
N ASP A 48 -8.56 4.27 -0.12
CA ASP A 48 -8.51 5.70 -0.39
C ASP A 48 -7.56 6.36 0.64
N PRO A 49 -6.37 6.81 0.23
CA PRO A 49 -5.41 7.43 1.15
C PRO A 49 -5.85 8.82 1.66
N GLU A 50 -6.95 9.40 1.16
CA GLU A 50 -7.49 10.69 1.61
C GLU A 50 -8.85 10.60 2.32
N ASP A 51 -9.38 9.40 2.58
CA ASP A 51 -10.63 9.22 3.34
C ASP A 51 -10.35 9.07 4.86
N PRO A 52 -10.63 10.08 5.68
CA PRO A 52 -10.54 9.98 7.14
C PRO A 52 -11.71 9.18 7.74
N SER A 53 -12.69 8.72 6.94
CA SER A 53 -13.86 7.95 7.41
C SER A 53 -13.67 6.43 7.33
N SER A 54 -12.54 5.93 6.81
CA SER A 54 -12.18 4.51 6.82
C SER A 54 -11.60 4.07 8.18
N GLU A 55 -12.07 4.69 9.27
CA GLU A 55 -11.83 4.23 10.63
C GLU A 55 -12.86 3.12 10.94
N ASP A 56 -12.36 1.98 11.44
CA ASP A 56 -13.12 0.80 11.85
C ASP A 56 -13.37 -0.28 10.79
N LEU A 57 -12.29 -0.90 10.31
CA LEU A 57 -12.27 -2.36 10.34
C LEU A 57 -11.15 -2.80 11.27
N PRO A 58 -11.45 -3.50 12.38
CA PRO A 58 -10.41 -4.22 13.10
C PRO A 58 -9.94 -5.34 12.17
N LEU A 59 -8.83 -5.09 11.47
CA LEU A 59 -8.02 -6.18 10.95
C LEU A 59 -7.67 -7.03 12.16
N GLN A 60 -8.35 -8.17 12.27
CA GLN A 60 -8.03 -9.22 13.22
C GLN A 60 -6.60 -9.65 12.91
N THR A 61 -5.63 -8.98 13.53
CA THR A 61 -4.28 -9.49 13.66
C THR A 61 -4.45 -10.86 14.30
N PRO A 62 -3.98 -11.96 13.68
CA PRO A 62 -3.86 -13.21 14.39
C PRO A 62 -2.95 -12.90 15.56
N LEU A 63 -3.56 -12.82 16.73
CA LEU A 63 -2.88 -12.60 17.98
C LEU A 63 -2.16 -13.93 18.25
N ARG A 64 -1.00 -14.08 17.59
CA ARG A 64 -0.04 -15.12 17.85
C ARG A 64 0.61 -14.71 19.17
N HIS A 65 -0.06 -15.08 20.26
CA HIS A 65 0.57 -15.30 21.54
C HIS A 65 1.62 -16.41 21.34
N GLY A 66 2.80 -16.02 20.86
CA GLY A 66 4.04 -16.71 21.11
C GLY A 66 4.61 -16.09 22.37
N GLU A 67 4.10 -16.55 23.52
CA GLU A 67 4.54 -16.13 24.83
C GLU A 67 5.94 -16.70 25.06
N GLU A 68 6.95 -15.90 24.72
CA GLU A 68 8.24 -15.96 25.38
C GLU A 68 8.35 -14.70 26.22
N ASP A 69 7.55 -14.66 27.30
CA ASP A 69 7.69 -13.67 28.36
C ASP A 69 9.08 -13.85 28.98
N ASN A 70 10.06 -13.16 28.40
CA ASN A 70 11.38 -13.02 28.96
C ASN A 70 11.26 -11.84 29.94
N PRO A 71 11.12 -12.08 31.26
CA PRO A 71 10.92 -10.99 32.24
C PRO A 71 12.11 -10.02 32.29
N SER A 72 13.21 -10.34 31.60
CA SER A 72 14.39 -9.50 31.48
C SER A 72 14.34 -8.49 30.33
N ASN A 73 13.44 -8.61 29.36
CA ASN A 73 13.41 -7.71 28.20
C ASN A 73 12.25 -6.68 28.31
N PRO A 74 12.53 -5.44 28.73
CA PRO A 74 11.51 -4.41 28.88
C PRO A 74 10.94 -3.90 27.54
N PHE A 75 11.51 -4.30 26.40
CA PHE A 75 11.13 -3.83 25.07
C PHE A 75 10.27 -4.83 24.27
N HIS A 76 9.86 -5.94 24.89
CA HIS A 76 9.09 -7.00 24.22
C HIS A 76 7.91 -6.41 23.41
N PRO A 77 7.68 -6.84 22.15
CA PRO A 77 8.32 -7.97 21.44
C PRO A 77 9.67 -7.64 20.81
N TYR A 78 10.12 -6.39 20.88
CA TYR A 78 11.36 -5.98 20.26
C TYR A 78 12.57 -6.40 21.09
N PRO A 79 13.71 -6.73 20.44
CA PRO A 79 14.91 -7.15 21.15
C PRO A 79 15.63 -6.00 21.89
N ASN A 80 15.32 -4.75 21.58
CA ASN A 80 15.97 -3.56 22.14
C ASN A 80 15.14 -2.28 21.88
N GLU A 81 15.57 -1.19 22.52
CA GLU A 81 14.93 0.13 22.41
C GLU A 81 14.95 0.70 20.98
N SER A 82 16.06 0.58 20.26
CA SER A 82 16.18 1.12 18.89
C SER A 82 15.12 0.54 17.96
N SER A 83 14.86 -0.75 18.12
CA SER A 83 13.89 -1.53 17.35
C SER A 83 12.46 -1.13 17.71
N LEU A 84 12.18 -0.96 19.00
CA LEU A 84 10.89 -0.47 19.50
C LEU A 84 10.57 0.91 18.94
N LEU A 85 11.49 1.87 19.08
CA LEU A 85 11.28 3.26 18.64
C LEU A 85 11.10 3.36 17.12
N LEU A 86 11.87 2.58 16.36
CA LEU A 86 11.76 2.55 14.91
C LEU A 86 10.46 1.90 14.45
N GLY A 87 10.03 0.82 15.11
CA GLY A 87 8.75 0.17 14.88
C GLY A 87 7.56 1.08 15.18
N ASP A 88 7.59 1.76 16.33
CA ASP A 88 6.60 2.78 16.71
C ASP A 88 6.48 3.86 15.64
N TRP A 89 7.61 4.43 15.22
CA TRP A 89 7.62 5.44 14.16
C TRP A 89 7.08 4.92 12.82
N TYR A 90 7.35 3.66 12.49
CA TYR A 90 6.90 3.05 11.24
C TYR A 90 5.39 2.77 11.23
N TRP A 91 4.86 2.21 12.32
CA TRP A 91 3.47 1.77 12.42
C TRP A 91 2.50 2.88 12.82
N ASN A 92 2.85 3.73 13.78
CA ASN A 92 1.93 4.71 14.39
C ASN A 92 1.89 6.07 13.67
N HIS A 93 2.70 6.27 12.63
CA HIS A 93 2.77 7.53 11.88
C HIS A 93 2.46 7.34 10.37
N ARG A 94 1.45 6.51 10.06
CA ARG A 94 1.14 6.03 8.69
C ARG A 94 0.22 6.88 7.82
N SER A 95 -0.48 7.89 8.31
CA SER A 95 -1.47 8.59 7.45
C SER A 95 -0.83 9.58 6.47
N GLN A 96 0.31 10.19 6.78
CA GLN A 96 1.22 10.88 5.85
C GLN A 96 2.46 11.30 6.66
N LYS A 97 3.65 10.77 6.33
CA LYS A 97 4.88 11.09 7.08
C LYS A 97 5.23 12.57 6.89
N SER A 98 4.79 13.40 7.85
CA SER A 98 5.04 14.84 7.88
C SER A 98 6.52 15.15 8.11
N TRP A 99 6.93 16.40 7.89
CA TRP A 99 8.27 16.87 8.24
C TRP A 99 8.62 16.63 9.71
N SER A 100 7.62 16.73 10.59
CA SER A 100 7.77 16.43 12.02
C SER A 100 8.03 14.93 12.26
N SER A 101 7.34 14.05 11.53
CA SER A 101 7.61 12.60 11.54
C SER A 101 9.03 12.30 11.04
N PHE A 102 9.49 12.97 9.98
CA PHE A 102 10.86 12.81 9.50
C PHE A 102 11.90 13.25 10.54
N ARG A 103 11.68 14.39 11.23
CA ARG A 103 12.55 14.81 12.34
C ARG A 103 12.61 13.79 13.47
N LYS A 104 11.49 13.13 13.79
CA LYS A 104 11.47 12.04 14.77
C LYS A 104 12.33 10.86 14.31
N LEU A 105 12.23 10.46 13.03
CA LEU A 105 13.11 9.43 12.49
C LEU A 105 14.58 9.80 12.64
N VAL A 106 14.94 11.03 12.24
CA VAL A 106 16.32 11.53 12.35
C VAL A 106 16.79 11.53 13.79
N ALA A 107 15.94 11.90 14.75
CA ALA A 107 16.25 11.84 16.17
C ALA A 107 16.48 10.40 16.67
N ILE A 108 15.70 9.43 16.18
CA ILE A 108 15.88 8.01 16.53
C ILE A 108 17.21 7.50 15.99
N VAL A 109 17.48 7.66 14.69
CA VAL A 109 18.72 7.13 14.06
C VAL A 109 19.98 7.92 14.42
N GLY A 110 19.82 9.17 14.87
CA GLY A 110 20.91 10.04 15.32
C GLY A 110 21.23 9.92 16.81
N ASN A 111 20.49 9.10 17.56
CA ASN A 111 20.78 8.84 18.98
C ASN A 111 22.10 8.09 19.12
N THR A 112 22.93 8.41 20.13
CA THR A 112 24.20 7.74 20.40
C THR A 112 24.03 6.27 20.76
N GLU A 113 22.89 5.93 21.37
CA GLU A 113 22.54 4.57 21.75
C GLU A 113 21.90 3.79 20.59
N PHE A 114 21.67 4.45 19.44
CA PHE A 114 21.14 3.78 18.27
C PHE A 114 22.21 2.87 17.65
N ARG A 115 21.90 1.57 17.58
CA ARG A 115 22.80 0.56 17.02
C ARG A 115 22.22 0.03 15.71
N PRO A 116 22.83 0.34 14.56
CA PRO A 116 22.34 -0.13 13.27
C PRO A 116 22.34 -1.66 13.14
N ASP A 117 23.29 -2.34 13.79
CA ASP A 117 23.37 -3.80 13.77
C ASP A 117 22.15 -4.46 14.42
N ASP A 118 21.57 -3.81 15.43
CA ASP A 118 20.42 -4.32 16.18
C ASP A 118 19.15 -4.36 15.32
N ILE A 119 19.04 -3.44 14.35
CA ILE A 119 17.91 -3.36 13.41
C ILE A 119 17.89 -4.55 12.45
N ARG A 120 19.06 -5.08 12.07
CA ARG A 120 19.18 -6.16 11.08
C ARG A 120 18.58 -7.48 11.53
N PHE A 121 18.65 -7.75 12.83
CA PHE A 121 18.16 -8.99 13.44
C PHE A 121 16.78 -8.83 14.08
N THR A 122 16.17 -7.65 13.96
CA THR A 122 14.84 -7.40 14.52
C THR A 122 13.79 -8.17 13.75
N ASN A 123 12.90 -8.84 14.49
CA ASN A 123 11.69 -9.43 13.92
C ASN A 123 10.62 -8.34 13.74
N TRP A 124 10.31 -8.01 12.49
CA TRP A 124 9.34 -6.98 12.11
C TRP A 124 7.95 -7.52 11.76
N THR A 125 7.75 -8.84 11.85
CA THR A 125 6.52 -9.53 11.40
C THR A 125 5.49 -9.71 12.49
#